data_AF-A0A2E2QLZ5-F1
#
_entry.id   AF-A0A2E2QLZ5-F1
#
_cell.length_a   1.000
_cell.length_b   1.000
_cell.length_c   1.000
_cell.angle_alpha   90.00
_cell.angle_beta   90.00
_cell.angle_gamma   90.00
#
_symmetry.space_group_name_H-M   'P 1'
#
loop_
_entity.id
_entity.type
_entity.pdbx_description
1 polymer ?
#
loop_
_entity_poly.entity_id
_entity_poly.type
_entity_poly.pdbx_seq_one_letter_code
_entity_poly.pdbx_strand_id
1 'polypeptide(L)'
;MFRKIILGLILVLVILIGVIAYKTFTNTPDVVAVKPVEMSSFDVDAAAARLAEAVRIKTISVDRNSPVATAEFDRLHLLINASFPLVHQSLKREVVGGHSLLYTWEGSDPSLPPALLMGHMDVVPIEPGTESDWQEEPFSGAI
;
A
#
# COMPACT_ATOMS: atom_id res chain seq x y z
N MET A 1 -21.38 47.53 7.83
CA MET A 1 -20.34 46.73 7.16
C MET A 1 -20.34 45.27 7.65
N PHE A 2 -20.22 45.03 8.97
CA PHE A 2 -20.25 43.69 9.59
C PHE A 2 -21.44 42.80 9.20
N ARG A 3 -22.67 43.32 9.14
CA ARG A 3 -23.84 42.53 8.72
C ARG A 3 -23.73 41.94 7.31
N LYS A 4 -23.15 42.68 6.36
CA LYS A 4 -22.94 42.20 4.98
C LYS A 4 -21.85 41.13 4.92
N ILE A 5 -20.81 41.26 5.75
CA ILE A 5 -19.75 40.27 5.90
C ILE A 5 -20.30 38.97 6.50
N ILE A 6 -21.08 39.06 7.58
CA ILE A 6 -21.72 37.90 8.22
C ILE A 6 -22.67 37.19 7.25
N LEU A 7 -23.51 37.93 6.51
CA LEU A 7 -24.39 37.35 5.51
C LEU A 7 -23.61 36.67 4.37
N GLY A 8 -22.50 37.27 3.93
CA GLY A 8 -21.60 36.64 2.97
C GLY A 8 -20.99 35.33 3.49
N LEU A 9 -20.54 35.29 4.74
CA LEU A 9 -19.99 34.09 5.37
C LEU A 9 -21.05 32.99 5.52
N ILE A 10 -22.28 33.34 5.92
CA ILE A 10 -23.39 32.38 5.99
C ILE A 10 -23.71 31.83 4.61
N LEU A 11 -23.74 32.66 3.57
CA LEU A 11 -23.99 32.21 2.20
C LEU A 11 -22.91 31.22 1.74
N VAL A 12 -21.64 31.52 1.97
CA VAL A 12 -20.52 30.62 1.64
C VAL A 12 -20.64 29.31 2.39
N LEU A 13 -20.99 29.34 3.68
CA LEU A 13 -21.18 28.14 4.49
C LEU A 13 -22.33 27.28 3.97
N VAL A 14 -23.47 27.89 3.60
CA VAL A 14 -24.62 27.18 3.03
C VAL A 14 -24.26 26.53 1.69
N ILE A 15 -23.53 27.24 0.83
CA ILE A 15 -23.06 26.69 -0.45
C ILE A 15 -22.13 25.49 -0.19
N LEU A 16 -21.18 25.63 0.74
CA LEU A 16 -20.26 24.55 1.10
C LEU A 16 -20.99 23.32 1.61
N ILE A 17 -21.95 23.50 2.54
CA ILE A 17 -22.79 22.41 3.05
C ILE A 17 -23.59 21.76 1.92
N GLY A 18 -24.17 22.55 1.01
CA GLY A 18 -24.90 22.05 -0.15
C GLY A 18 -24.03 21.22 -1.08
N VAL A 19 -22.80 21.66 -1.37
CA VAL A 19 -21.84 20.92 -2.19
C VAL A 19 -21.42 19.63 -1.51
N ILE A 20 -21.12 19.67 -0.20
CA ILE A 20 -20.77 18.46 0.58
C ILE A 20 -21.93 17.48 0.55
N ALA A 21 -23.16 17.91 0.86
CA ALA A 21 -24.33 17.04 0.83
C ALA A 21 -24.54 16.43 -0.56
N TYR A 22 -24.49 17.25 -1.61
CA TYR A 22 -24.62 16.77 -2.99
C TYR A 22 -23.55 15.72 -3.31
N LYS A 23 -22.27 15.99 -3.01
CA LYS A 23 -21.19 15.03 -3.24
C LYS A 23 -21.36 13.76 -2.40
N THR A 24 -21.75 13.86 -1.13
CA THR A 24 -21.99 12.70 -0.27
C THR A 24 -23.09 11.79 -0.83
N PHE A 25 -24.19 12.35 -1.33
CA PHE A 25 -25.31 11.56 -1.84
C PHE A 25 -25.15 11.11 -3.31
N THR A 26 -24.30 11.76 -4.10
CA THR A 26 -24.13 11.45 -5.53
C THR A 26 -22.82 10.73 -5.87
N ASN A 27 -21.85 10.71 -4.95
CA ASN A 27 -20.60 10.00 -5.15
C ASN A 27 -20.76 8.51 -4.84
N THR A 28 -21.50 7.81 -5.69
CA THR A 28 -21.52 6.35 -5.71
C THR A 28 -20.36 5.86 -6.57
N PRO A 29 -19.43 5.04 -6.05
CA PRO A 29 -18.38 4.47 -6.87
C PRO A 29 -19.03 3.61 -7.97
N ASP A 30 -18.44 3.63 -9.16
CA ASP A 30 -18.80 2.69 -10.21
C ASP A 30 -18.46 1.28 -9.76
N VAL A 31 -19.46 0.56 -9.25
CA VAL A 31 -19.30 -0.86 -8.92
C VAL A 31 -19.39 -1.63 -10.23
N VAL A 32 -18.25 -1.77 -10.89
CA VAL A 32 -18.12 -2.72 -12.01
C VAL A 32 -18.36 -4.11 -11.44
N ALA A 33 -19.45 -4.75 -11.86
CA ALA A 33 -19.71 -6.14 -11.51
C ALA A 33 -18.65 -7.03 -12.20
N VAL A 34 -17.58 -7.34 -11.48
CA VAL A 34 -16.53 -8.25 -11.95
C VAL A 34 -16.98 -9.68 -11.68
N LYS A 35 -16.95 -10.53 -12.70
CA LYS A 35 -17.12 -11.97 -12.50
C LYS A 35 -15.99 -12.45 -11.57
N PRO A 36 -16.29 -13.18 -10.48
CA PRO A 36 -15.25 -13.76 -9.65
C PRO A 36 -14.29 -14.57 -10.52
N VAL A 37 -13.00 -14.29 -10.38
CA VAL A 37 -11.96 -15.11 -10.99
C VAL A 37 -11.74 -16.29 -10.06
N GLU A 38 -11.85 -17.51 -10.59
CA GLU A 38 -11.42 -18.69 -9.84
C GLU A 38 -9.90 -18.63 -9.68
N MET A 39 -9.47 -18.44 -8.43
CA MET A 39 -8.05 -18.45 -8.09
C MET A 39 -7.55 -19.88 -8.18
N SER A 40 -6.46 -20.09 -8.91
CA SER A 40 -5.74 -21.35 -8.87
C SER A 40 -5.28 -21.64 -7.44
N SER A 41 -5.38 -22.89 -7.01
CA SER A 41 -4.81 -23.34 -5.74
C SER A 41 -3.32 -23.02 -5.70
N PHE A 42 -2.84 -22.51 -4.55
CA PHE A 42 -1.43 -22.27 -4.30
C PHE A 42 -1.03 -22.84 -2.94
N ASP A 43 0.26 -23.02 -2.75
CA ASP A 43 0.83 -23.49 -1.49
C ASP A 43 0.77 -22.38 -0.44
N VAL A 44 -0.19 -22.52 0.49
CA VAL A 44 -0.46 -21.56 1.57
C VAL A 44 0.68 -21.55 2.58
N ASP A 45 1.24 -22.70 2.92
CA ASP A 45 2.31 -22.83 3.91
C ASP A 45 3.59 -22.17 3.39
N ALA A 46 3.91 -22.38 2.11
CA ALA A 46 5.02 -21.70 1.47
C ALA A 46 4.80 -20.18 1.37
N ALA A 47 3.56 -19.72 1.16
CA ALA A 47 3.23 -18.30 1.17
C ALA A 47 3.38 -17.68 2.57
N ALA A 48 2.90 -18.37 3.60
CA ALA A 48 3.05 -17.98 4.99
C ALA A 48 4.53 -17.93 5.41
N ALA A 49 5.34 -18.91 5.00
CA ALA A 49 6.77 -18.94 5.27
C ALA A 49 7.52 -17.74 4.65
N ARG A 50 7.22 -17.41 3.38
CA ARG A 50 7.79 -16.20 2.73
C ARG A 50 7.39 -14.92 3.42
N LEU A 51 6.13 -14.80 3.85
CA LEU A 51 5.66 -13.64 4.61
C LEU A 51 6.37 -13.56 5.97
N ALA A 52 6.50 -14.68 6.67
CA ALA A 52 7.22 -14.76 7.94
C ALA A 52 8.68 -14.31 7.80
N GLU A 53 9.37 -14.71 6.73
CA GLU A 53 10.71 -14.22 6.41
C GLU A 53 10.73 -12.72 6.15
N ALA A 54 9.76 -12.18 5.41
CA ALA A 54 9.65 -10.75 5.15
C ALA A 54 9.41 -9.94 6.42
N VAL A 55 8.56 -10.43 7.34
CA VAL A 55 8.28 -9.79 8.65
C VAL A 55 9.55 -9.64 9.49
N ARG A 56 10.53 -10.54 9.37
CA ARG A 56 11.81 -10.43 10.10
C ARG A 56 12.71 -9.29 9.59
N ILE A 57 12.44 -8.77 8.39
CA ILE A 57 13.21 -7.69 7.77
C ILE A 57 12.59 -6.34 8.18
N LYS A 58 13.30 -5.63 9.07
CA LYS A 58 12.77 -4.44 9.75
C LYS A 58 12.88 -3.19 8.87
N THR A 59 12.05 -3.08 7.83
CA THR A 59 11.93 -1.90 6.94
C THR A 59 11.29 -0.70 7.64
N ILE A 60 11.78 -0.36 8.83
CA ILE A 60 11.20 0.67 9.70
C ILE A 60 11.38 2.06 9.09
N SER A 61 10.29 2.80 9.00
CA SER A 61 10.20 4.18 8.56
C SER A 61 9.49 4.99 9.63
N VAL A 62 10.16 6.02 10.15
CA VAL A 62 9.66 6.84 11.28
C VAL A 62 9.06 8.15 10.76
N ASP A 63 9.86 8.92 10.04
CA ASP A 63 9.44 10.16 9.38
C ASP A 63 10.28 10.44 8.13
N ARG A 64 9.91 11.49 7.40
CA ARG A 64 10.53 11.88 6.13
C ARG A 64 12.01 12.29 6.24
N ASN A 65 12.45 12.72 7.41
CA ASN A 65 13.81 13.22 7.65
C ASN A 65 14.72 12.16 8.27
N SER A 66 14.13 11.06 8.73
CA SER A 66 14.85 9.94 9.30
C SER A 66 15.68 9.23 8.22
N PRO A 67 16.85 8.67 8.58
CA PRO A 67 17.61 7.82 7.67
C PRO A 67 16.75 6.66 7.17
N VAL A 68 16.80 6.43 5.86
CA VAL A 68 16.14 5.26 5.26
C VAL A 68 16.85 3.99 5.71
N ALA A 69 16.09 2.95 6.06
CA ALA A 69 16.60 1.62 6.40
C ALA A 69 17.12 0.87 5.16
N THR A 70 18.03 1.47 4.39
CA THR A 70 18.51 0.99 3.08
C THR A 70 18.91 -0.48 3.09
N ALA A 71 19.68 -0.92 4.08
CA ALA A 71 20.13 -2.30 4.17
C ALA A 71 18.97 -3.30 4.34
N GLU A 72 17.90 -2.91 5.05
CA GLU A 72 16.72 -3.76 5.22
C GLU A 72 15.86 -3.78 3.95
N PHE A 73 15.75 -2.66 3.23
CA PHE A 73 15.14 -2.66 1.90
C PHE A 73 15.91 -3.54 0.91
N ASP A 74 17.23 -3.48 0.90
CA ASP A 74 18.06 -4.32 0.03
C ASP A 74 17.88 -5.81 0.36
N ARG A 75 17.80 -6.16 1.66
CA ARG A 75 17.47 -7.53 2.10
C ARG A 75 16.08 -7.97 1.63
N LEU A 76 15.08 -7.10 1.76
CA LEU A 76 13.72 -7.40 1.30
C LEU A 76 13.68 -7.58 -0.22
N HIS A 77 14.41 -6.76 -0.99
CA HIS A 77 14.52 -6.91 -2.45
C HIS A 77 15.14 -8.25 -2.84
N LEU A 78 16.20 -8.67 -2.13
CA LEU A 78 16.81 -9.99 -2.35
C LEU A 78 15.84 -11.13 -2.03
N LEU A 79 15.11 -11.04 -0.93
CA LEU A 79 14.09 -12.03 -0.55
C LEU A 79 12.99 -12.12 -1.62
N ILE A 80 12.47 -10.99 -2.08
CA ILE A 80 11.44 -10.92 -3.13
C ILE A 80 11.95 -11.54 -4.44
N ASN A 81 13.19 -11.22 -4.83
CA ASN A 81 13.81 -11.77 -6.04
C ASN A 81 13.97 -13.30 -5.97
N ALA A 82 14.42 -13.82 -4.83
CA ALA A 82 14.55 -15.26 -4.61
C ALA A 82 13.19 -15.97 -4.52
N SER A 83 12.21 -15.33 -3.90
CA SER A 83 10.88 -15.88 -3.64
C SER A 83 10.00 -16.01 -4.87
N PHE A 84 10.17 -15.12 -5.86
CA PHE A 84 9.29 -15.03 -7.03
C PHE A 84 10.08 -15.05 -8.34
N PRO A 85 10.79 -16.15 -8.65
CA PRO A 85 11.68 -16.21 -9.81
C PRO A 85 10.92 -16.04 -11.14
N LEU A 86 9.69 -16.55 -11.25
CA LEU A 86 8.87 -16.41 -12.46
C LEU A 86 8.43 -14.96 -12.69
N VAL A 87 8.14 -14.22 -11.62
CA VAL A 87 7.81 -12.79 -11.70
C VAL A 87 9.00 -12.02 -12.25
N HIS A 88 10.20 -12.27 -11.72
CA HIS A 88 11.43 -11.57 -12.14
C HIS A 88 11.91 -11.98 -13.53
N GLN A 89 11.53 -13.17 -14.01
CA GLN A 89 11.79 -13.61 -15.38
C GLN A 89 10.81 -13.01 -16.39
N SER A 90 9.56 -12.80 -15.98
CA SER A 90 8.46 -12.47 -16.92
C SER A 90 8.10 -10.98 -16.93
N LEU A 91 8.35 -10.26 -15.85
CA LEU A 91 8.00 -8.84 -15.71
C LEU A 91 9.24 -7.97 -15.80
N LYS A 92 9.08 -6.77 -16.39
CA LYS A 92 10.11 -5.74 -16.36
C LYS A 92 10.15 -5.13 -14.96
N ARG A 93 11.27 -5.31 -14.25
CA ARG A 93 11.51 -4.71 -12.93
C ARG A 93 12.32 -3.43 -13.04
N GLU A 94 11.88 -2.39 -12.36
CA GLU A 94 12.57 -1.11 -12.23
C GLU A 94 12.69 -0.73 -10.75
N VAL A 95 13.84 -0.18 -10.35
CA VAL A 95 14.05 0.35 -9.00
C VAL A 95 14.01 1.86 -9.07
N VAL A 96 12.97 2.46 -8.47
CA VAL A 96 12.72 3.90 -8.49
C VAL A 96 13.12 4.51 -7.16
N GLY A 97 13.92 5.59 -7.20
CA GLY A 97 14.36 6.28 -5.98
C GLY A 97 15.17 5.41 -5.02
N GLY A 98 15.84 4.36 -5.52
CA GLY A 98 16.67 3.43 -4.75
C GLY A 98 15.93 2.29 -4.06
N HIS A 99 14.65 2.46 -3.69
CA HIS A 99 13.95 1.48 -2.84
C HIS A 99 12.58 1.03 -3.35
N SER A 100 11.92 1.82 -4.20
CA SER A 100 10.59 1.45 -4.72
C SER A 100 10.74 0.45 -5.86
N LEU A 101 9.96 -0.62 -5.83
CA LEU A 101 9.94 -1.63 -6.88
C LEU A 101 8.74 -1.41 -7.79
N LEU A 102 9.00 -1.18 -9.07
CA LEU A 102 7.98 -1.15 -10.12
C LEU A 102 8.13 -2.40 -10.98
N TYR A 103 7.07 -3.19 -11.07
CA TYR A 103 6.99 -4.33 -11.98
C TYR A 103 5.96 -4.04 -13.05
N THR A 104 6.38 -4.10 -14.31
CA THR A 104 5.49 -3.95 -15.46
C THR A 104 5.27 -5.31 -16.11
N TRP A 105 4.02 -5.75 -16.12
CA TRP A 105 3.57 -6.89 -16.92
C TRP A 105 2.85 -6.37 -18.16
N GLU A 106 3.46 -6.53 -19.33
CA GLU A 106 2.84 -6.11 -20.58
C GLU A 106 1.61 -6.96 -20.89
N GLY A 107 0.46 -6.30 -21.01
CA GLY A 107 -0.79 -6.95 -21.38
C GLY A 107 -0.75 -7.41 -22.84
N SER A 108 -1.44 -8.51 -23.14
CA SER A 108 -1.53 -9.04 -24.51
C SER A 108 -2.35 -8.14 -25.46
N ASP A 109 -3.18 -7.25 -24.91
CA ASP A 109 -3.95 -6.26 -25.66
C ASP A 109 -3.61 -4.84 -25.16
N PRO A 110 -2.79 -4.08 -25.91
CA PRO A 110 -2.36 -2.74 -25.51
C PRO A 110 -3.46 -1.67 -25.66
N SER A 111 -4.64 -2.02 -26.22
CA SER A 111 -5.76 -1.07 -26.33
C SER A 111 -6.57 -0.93 -25.03
N LEU A 112 -6.41 -1.88 -24.11
CA LEU A 112 -7.09 -1.86 -22.81
C LEU A 112 -6.43 -0.89 -21.83
N PRO A 113 -7.20 -0.26 -20.93
CA PRO A 113 -6.62 0.53 -19.83
C PRO A 113 -5.73 -0.34 -18.92
N PRO A 114 -4.61 0.20 -18.41
CA PRO A 114 -3.76 -0.52 -17.48
C PRO A 114 -4.45 -0.67 -16.11
N ALA A 115 -4.09 -1.74 -15.40
CA ALA A 115 -4.42 -1.91 -13.98
C ALA A 115 -3.15 -1.66 -13.14
N LEU A 116 -3.31 -0.96 -12.01
CA LEU A 116 -2.24 -0.72 -11.06
C LEU A 116 -2.55 -1.43 -9.73
N LEU A 117 -1.67 -2.34 -9.34
CA LEU A 117 -1.63 -2.89 -7.99
C LEU A 117 -0.49 -2.19 -7.25
N MET A 118 -0.78 -1.61 -6.10
CA MET A 118 0.19 -0.85 -5.34
C MET A 118 0.06 -1.12 -3.84
N GLY A 119 1.20 -1.07 -3.17
CA GLY A 119 1.34 -1.20 -1.73
C GLY A 119 2.67 -0.58 -1.31
N HIS A 120 2.92 -0.57 0.00
CA HIS A 120 4.17 -0.09 0.55
C HIS A 120 4.91 -1.24 1.24
N MET A 121 6.23 -1.12 1.36
CA MET A 121 7.11 -2.14 1.95
C MET A 121 7.64 -1.73 3.33
N ASP A 122 7.52 -0.46 3.69
CA ASP A 122 7.92 0.06 4.99
C ASP A 122 6.87 -0.23 6.05
N VAL A 123 7.34 -0.29 7.29
CA VAL A 123 6.53 -0.47 8.49
C VAL A 123 6.87 0.60 9.51
N VAL A 124 5.95 0.86 10.42
CA VAL A 124 6.21 1.74 11.57
C VAL A 124 7.01 0.99 12.64
N PRO A 125 7.77 1.69 13.50
CA PRO A 125 8.36 1.06 14.68
C PRO A 125 7.28 0.59 15.65
N ILE A 126 7.64 -0.34 16.54
CA ILE A 126 6.84 -0.60 17.74
C ILE A 126 7.02 0.54 18.74
N GLU A 127 6.02 0.74 19.62
CA GLU A 127 6.14 1.70 20.70
C GLU A 127 7.18 1.20 21.73
N PRO A 128 8.24 1.97 22.04
CA PRO A 128 9.26 1.54 23.00
C PRO A 128 8.66 1.21 24.36
N GLY A 129 9.05 0.06 24.95
CA GLY A 129 8.53 -0.38 26.23
C GLY A 129 7.24 -1.20 26.16
N THR A 130 6.71 -1.47 24.96
CA THR A 130 5.54 -2.34 24.76
C THR A 130 5.91 -3.75 24.33
N GLU A 131 7.20 -4.13 24.36
CA GLU A 131 7.66 -5.45 23.90
C GLU A 131 6.92 -6.60 24.61
N SER A 132 6.65 -6.45 25.92
CA SER A 132 5.92 -7.44 26.71
C SER A 132 4.41 -7.52 26.42
N ASP A 133 3.86 -6.53 25.71
CA ASP A 133 2.44 -6.50 25.36
C ASP A 133 2.14 -7.39 24.13
N TRP A 134 3.17 -7.78 23.39
CA TRP A 134 3.04 -8.67 22.26
C TRP A 134 3.04 -10.13 22.70
N GLN A 135 2.12 -10.92 22.14
CA GLN A 135 2.09 -12.37 22.40
C GLN A 135 3.30 -13.08 21.78
N GLU A 136 3.78 -12.58 20.65
CA GLU A 136 4.99 -13.02 19.96
C GLU A 136 5.83 -11.79 19.62
N GLU A 137 7.15 -11.93 19.63
CA GLU A 137 8.06 -10.83 19.32
C GLU A 137 7.67 -10.17 17.97
N PRO A 138 7.54 -8.83 17.89
CA PRO A 138 6.88 -8.13 16.77
C PRO A 138 7.41 -8.44 15.36
N PHE A 139 8.70 -8.78 15.28
CA PHE A 139 9.39 -9.10 14.02
C PHE A 139 9.94 -10.55 14.03
N SER A 140 9.35 -11.45 14.83
CA SER A 140 9.75 -12.86 14.90
C SER A 140 9.44 -13.63 13.62
N GLY A 141 8.37 -13.26 12.92
CA GLY A 141 7.80 -14.09 11.85
C GLY A 141 7.40 -15.48 12.38
N ALA A 142 6.80 -15.56 13.56
CA ALA A 142 6.23 -16.80 14.08
C ALA A 142 5.01 -17.23 13.24
N ILE A 143 4.95 -18.50 12.86
CA ILE A 143 3.85 -19.17 12.14
C ILE A 143 3.61 -20.56 12.72
#